data_AF-A0A5B7TTG3-F1
#
_entry.id   AF-A0A5B7TTG3-F1
#
_cell.length_a   1.000
_cell.length_b   1.000
_cell.length_c   1.000
_cell.angle_alpha   90.00
_cell.angle_beta   90.00
_cell.angle_gamma   90.00
#
_symmetry.space_group_name_H-M   'P 1'
#
loop_
_entity.id
_entity.type
_entity.pdbx_description
1 polymer ?
#
loop_
_entity_poly.entity_id
_entity_poly.type
_entity_poly.pdbx_seq_one_letter_code
_entity_poly.pdbx_strand_id
1 'polypeptide(L)'
;MALTTSEKHKIHRFHNLNKRSLENAINLIKENIKLSYKEEVVESVYKIKQPFNNIARIKLIENVRSYNRILLGLLASWSDESIRRLFYEPNVFSENQIEFLLDKHRSLEQKWTFALKIAFLKANNLIPIGNETCVRLTINSRNFPSLTPDLINKYREIETLIKDFLIPAFSIRNKVQHGEWIAAFKPPDSKIYSPELTKKIFKENIITISSRMIIFNSVYQMIIDLARFNSNNFKIDSSSNPFEYFYSQHIKKINNEKVKITSSKINEYINQLITKKENGKKYRIELKSNNQRSNTSCITVVKSYFNRLFRIKE
;
A
#
# COMPACT_ATOMS: atom_id res chain seq x y z
N MET A 1 1.67 -27.05 -22.37
CA MET A 1 0.24 -27.44 -22.39
C MET A 1 -0.55 -26.21 -22.03
N ALA A 2 -1.46 -25.78 -22.89
CA ALA A 2 -2.28 -24.58 -22.69
C ALA A 2 -3.15 -24.73 -21.44
N LEU A 3 -3.21 -23.70 -20.60
CA LEU A 3 -4.08 -23.71 -19.40
C LEU A 3 -5.53 -23.49 -19.82
N THR A 4 -6.43 -24.35 -19.38
CA THR A 4 -7.86 -24.18 -19.60
C THR A 4 -8.38 -22.89 -18.93
N THR A 5 -9.49 -22.35 -19.41
CA THR A 5 -10.16 -21.18 -18.80
C THR A 5 -10.49 -21.42 -17.31
N SER A 6 -10.90 -22.64 -16.97
CA SER A 6 -11.18 -23.05 -15.59
C SER A 6 -9.92 -23.01 -14.71
N GLU A 7 -8.79 -23.53 -15.21
CA GLU A 7 -7.52 -23.49 -14.47
C GLU A 7 -7.00 -22.06 -14.28
N LYS A 8 -7.08 -21.21 -15.30
CA LYS A 8 -6.72 -19.78 -15.17
C LYS A 8 -7.56 -19.09 -14.10
N HIS A 9 -8.87 -19.35 -14.07
CA HIS A 9 -9.75 -18.79 -13.06
C HIS A 9 -9.40 -19.29 -11.65
N LYS A 10 -9.04 -20.57 -11.51
CA LYS A 10 -8.58 -21.15 -10.24
C LYS A 10 -7.27 -20.52 -9.77
N ILE A 11 -6.28 -20.35 -10.65
CA ILE A 11 -4.99 -19.71 -10.34
C ILE A 11 -5.21 -18.23 -9.95
N HIS A 12 -6.03 -17.50 -10.71
CA HIS A 12 -6.41 -16.13 -10.38
C HIS A 12 -7.02 -16.03 -8.97
N ARG A 13 -7.94 -16.94 -8.63
CA ARG A 13 -8.55 -17.02 -7.30
C ARG A 13 -7.50 -17.26 -6.21
N PHE A 14 -6.55 -18.16 -6.42
CA PHE A 14 -5.46 -18.41 -5.47
C PHE A 14 -4.59 -17.17 -5.25
N HIS A 15 -4.18 -16.49 -6.33
CA HIS A 15 -3.41 -15.26 -6.19
C HIS A 15 -4.19 -14.16 -5.46
N ASN A 16 -5.51 -14.08 -5.69
CA ASN A 16 -6.36 -13.15 -4.97
C ASN A 16 -6.47 -13.48 -3.47
N LEU A 17 -6.54 -14.76 -3.09
CA LEU A 17 -6.53 -15.19 -1.69
C LEU A 17 -5.20 -14.87 -0.99
N ASN A 18 -4.07 -15.18 -1.64
CA ASN A 18 -2.75 -14.85 -1.13
C ASN A 18 -2.57 -13.34 -0.95
N LYS A 19 -2.98 -12.55 -1.95
CA LYS A 19 -2.97 -11.08 -1.88
C LYS A 19 -3.75 -10.57 -0.67
N ARG A 20 -4.98 -11.07 -0.44
CA ARG A 20 -5.79 -10.72 0.74
C ARG A 20 -5.13 -11.11 2.06
N SER A 21 -4.51 -12.29 2.12
CA SER A 21 -3.75 -12.72 3.29
C SER A 21 -2.58 -11.77 3.59
N LEU A 22 -1.84 -11.34 2.56
CA LEU A 22 -0.77 -10.36 2.69
C LEU A 22 -1.29 -8.98 3.11
N GLU A 23 -2.45 -8.54 2.62
CA GLU A 23 -3.11 -7.30 3.07
C GLU A 23 -3.46 -7.35 4.56
N ASN A 24 -3.98 -8.48 5.03
CA ASN A 24 -4.29 -8.69 6.45
C ASN A 24 -3.02 -8.62 7.29
N ALA A 25 -1.93 -9.28 6.87
CA ALA A 25 -0.64 -9.23 7.56
C ALA A 25 -0.07 -7.80 7.59
N ILE A 26 -0.14 -7.06 6.47
CA ILE A 26 0.26 -5.65 6.38
C ILE A 26 -0.51 -4.80 7.40
N ASN A 27 -1.83 -4.97 7.47
CA ASN A 27 -2.67 -4.21 8.39
C ASN A 27 -2.35 -4.54 9.85
N LEU A 28 -2.13 -5.83 10.17
CA LEU A 28 -1.72 -6.26 11.51
C LEU A 28 -0.41 -5.60 11.94
N ILE A 29 0.61 -5.62 11.09
CA ILE A 29 1.91 -4.98 11.40
C ILE A 29 1.75 -3.46 11.54
N LYS A 30 0.95 -2.81 10.70
CA LYS A 30 0.66 -1.37 10.84
C LYS A 30 0.00 -1.05 12.19
N GLU A 31 -0.95 -1.86 12.63
CA GLU A 31 -1.57 -1.68 13.95
C GLU A 31 -0.57 -1.90 15.08
N ASN A 32 0.29 -2.92 15.01
CA ASN A 32 1.34 -3.13 16.02
C ASN A 32 2.33 -1.95 16.11
N ILE A 33 2.69 -1.33 14.99
CA ILE A 33 3.50 -0.10 14.98
C ILE A 33 2.75 1.05 15.68
N LYS A 34 1.47 1.26 15.34
CA LYS A 34 0.65 2.31 15.96
C LYS A 34 0.48 2.09 17.47
N LEU A 35 0.30 0.85 17.90
CA LEU A 35 0.20 0.47 19.31
C LEU A 35 1.51 0.74 20.03
N SER A 36 2.65 0.38 19.42
CA SER A 36 3.98 0.64 19.98
C SER A 36 4.19 2.12 20.30
N TYR A 37 3.81 3.04 19.39
CA TYR A 37 3.90 4.48 19.64
C TYR A 37 3.00 4.99 20.78
N LYS A 38 1.95 4.24 21.11
CA LYS A 38 0.99 4.57 22.16
C LYS A 38 1.32 3.90 23.49
N GLU A 39 2.41 3.15 23.60
CA GLU A 39 2.80 2.50 24.84
C GLU A 39 3.20 3.52 25.92
N GLU A 40 2.66 3.34 27.11
CA GLU A 40 2.88 4.18 28.28
C GLU A 40 3.93 3.53 29.20
N VAL A 41 4.74 4.35 29.87
CA VAL A 41 5.68 3.92 30.94
C VAL A 41 4.97 4.03 32.29
N VAL A 42 4.34 5.18 32.49
CA VAL A 42 3.46 5.54 33.62
C VAL A 42 2.26 6.25 33.00
N GLU A 43 1.14 6.33 33.70
CA GLU A 43 -0.10 6.92 33.19
C GLU A 43 0.14 8.24 32.46
N SER A 44 -0.28 8.29 31.19
CA SER A 44 -0.15 9.46 30.30
C SER A 44 1.28 9.87 29.91
N VAL A 45 2.30 9.10 30.31
CA VAL A 45 3.69 9.29 29.87
C VAL A 45 4.08 8.21 28.87
N TYR A 46 4.22 8.59 27.60
CA TYR A 46 4.50 7.65 26.51
C TYR A 46 5.99 7.33 26.38
N LYS A 47 6.32 6.06 26.12
CA LYS A 47 7.71 5.59 25.90
C LYS A 47 8.43 6.42 24.83
N ILE A 48 7.74 6.77 23.75
CA ILE A 48 8.31 7.55 22.64
C ILE A 48 8.67 9.01 23.01
N LYS A 49 8.04 9.56 24.06
CA LYS A 49 8.29 10.93 24.55
C LYS A 49 9.43 11.00 25.59
N GLN A 50 9.98 9.87 26.02
CA GLN A 50 11.08 9.83 26.98
C GLN A 50 12.39 10.41 26.38
N PRO A 51 13.39 10.78 27.20
CA PRO A 51 14.71 11.18 26.71
C PRO A 51 15.37 10.13 25.79
N PHE A 52 16.28 10.55 24.91
CA PHE A 52 16.91 9.65 23.93
C PHE A 52 17.78 8.55 24.54
N ASN A 53 18.32 8.77 25.74
CA ASN A 53 19.09 7.79 26.51
C ASN A 53 18.21 6.84 27.34
N ASN A 54 16.89 7.02 27.35
CA ASN A 54 15.99 6.15 28.10
C ASN A 54 15.88 4.77 27.42
N ILE A 55 16.17 3.72 28.19
CA ILE A 55 16.18 2.32 27.73
C ILE A 55 14.82 1.91 27.11
N ALA A 56 13.69 2.35 27.69
CA ALA A 56 12.37 2.01 27.17
C ALA A 56 12.10 2.65 25.80
N ARG A 57 12.60 3.88 25.58
CA ARG A 57 12.51 4.54 24.26
C ARG A 57 13.39 3.86 23.22
N ILE A 58 14.62 3.52 23.59
CA ILE A 58 15.57 2.83 22.69
C ILE A 58 14.95 1.51 22.22
N LYS A 59 14.49 0.66 23.14
CA LYS A 59 13.82 -0.61 22.83
C LYS A 59 12.59 -0.43 21.95
N LEU A 60 11.76 0.59 22.21
CA LEU A 60 10.60 0.90 21.37
C LEU A 60 11.03 1.24 19.94
N ILE A 61 12.04 2.09 19.76
CA ILE A 61 12.53 2.50 18.43
C ILE A 61 13.07 1.28 17.66
N GLU A 62 13.79 0.37 18.33
CA GLU A 62 14.29 -0.86 17.73
C GLU A 62 13.16 -1.82 17.30
N ASN A 63 12.13 -1.98 18.15
CA ASN A 63 10.95 -2.78 17.82
C ASN A 63 10.19 -2.20 16.63
N VAL A 64 9.92 -0.89 16.64
CA VAL A 64 9.28 -0.18 15.53
C VAL A 64 10.10 -0.29 14.25
N ARG A 65 11.43 -0.20 14.34
CA ARG A 65 12.32 -0.39 13.19
C ARG A 65 12.14 -1.79 12.63
N SER A 66 12.16 -2.83 13.47
CA SER A 66 11.95 -4.22 13.06
C SER A 66 10.59 -4.42 12.39
N TYR A 67 9.51 -3.85 12.94
CA TYR A 67 8.19 -3.88 12.30
C TYR A 67 8.17 -3.19 10.94
N ASN A 68 8.84 -2.05 10.78
CA ASN A 68 8.94 -1.38 9.48
C ASN A 68 9.70 -2.25 8.44
N ARG A 69 10.72 -3.01 8.87
CA ARG A 69 11.44 -3.97 8.00
C ARG A 69 10.51 -5.09 7.53
N ILE A 70 9.78 -5.69 8.46
CA ILE A 70 8.79 -6.74 8.15
C ILE A 70 7.72 -6.18 7.20
N LEU A 71 7.19 -4.98 7.50
CA LEU A 71 6.19 -4.32 6.68
C LEU A 71 6.66 -4.08 5.24
N LEU A 72 7.92 -3.68 5.05
CA LEU A 72 8.49 -3.51 3.73
C LEU A 72 8.61 -4.84 2.97
N GLY A 73 9.03 -5.91 3.65
CA GLY A 73 9.07 -7.26 3.09
C GLY A 73 7.69 -7.75 2.63
N LEU A 74 6.66 -7.51 3.45
CA LEU A 74 5.26 -7.82 3.12
C LEU A 74 4.76 -6.98 1.94
N LEU A 75 5.09 -5.69 1.86
CA LEU A 75 4.71 -4.84 0.72
C LEU A 75 5.24 -5.39 -0.61
N ALA A 76 6.52 -5.78 -0.67
CA ALA A 76 7.08 -6.32 -1.90
C ALA A 76 6.44 -7.66 -2.27
N SER A 77 6.19 -8.52 -1.28
CA SER A 77 5.52 -9.81 -1.49
C SER A 77 4.08 -9.60 -2.00
N TRP A 78 3.36 -8.62 -1.43
CA TRP A 78 2.05 -8.20 -1.90
C TRP A 78 2.08 -7.64 -3.32
N SER A 79 3.14 -6.91 -3.69
CA SER A 79 3.33 -6.40 -5.06
C SER A 79 3.60 -7.52 -6.07
N ASP A 80 4.47 -8.49 -5.73
CA ASP A 80 4.71 -9.68 -6.58
C ASP A 80 3.42 -10.50 -6.77
N GLU A 81 2.67 -10.71 -5.69
CA GLU A 81 1.41 -11.45 -5.79
C GLU A 81 0.34 -10.68 -6.58
N SER A 82 0.32 -9.35 -6.45
CA SER A 82 -0.58 -8.50 -7.23
C SER A 82 -0.30 -8.61 -8.72
N ILE A 83 0.98 -8.54 -9.14
CA ILE A 83 1.31 -8.64 -10.57
C ILE A 83 1.04 -10.05 -11.11
N ARG A 84 1.28 -11.11 -10.33
CA ARG A 84 0.90 -12.48 -10.73
C ARG A 84 -0.60 -12.63 -10.88
N ARG A 85 -1.40 -12.07 -9.96
CA ARG A 85 -2.86 -12.03 -10.09
C ARG A 85 -3.28 -11.34 -11.40
N LEU A 86 -2.62 -10.23 -11.78
CA LEU A 86 -2.91 -9.52 -13.04
C LEU A 86 -2.71 -10.43 -14.26
N PHE A 87 -1.66 -11.25 -14.27
CA PHE A 87 -1.36 -12.11 -15.40
C PHE A 87 -2.51 -13.06 -15.73
N TYR A 88 -3.17 -13.57 -14.69
CA TYR A 88 -4.30 -14.48 -14.82
C TYR A 88 -5.66 -13.78 -14.82
N GLU A 89 -5.69 -12.44 -14.92
CA GLU A 89 -6.95 -11.73 -15.04
C GLU A 89 -7.66 -12.13 -16.34
N PRO A 90 -8.96 -12.48 -16.31
CA PRO A 90 -9.67 -12.96 -17.49
C PRO A 90 -9.58 -11.98 -18.66
N ASN A 91 -9.26 -12.50 -19.85
CA ASN A 91 -9.15 -11.77 -21.11
C ASN A 91 -8.09 -10.65 -21.12
N VAL A 92 -7.21 -10.57 -20.13
CA VAL A 92 -6.19 -9.51 -20.03
C VAL A 92 -4.93 -9.87 -20.81
N PHE A 93 -4.34 -11.05 -20.61
CA PHE A 93 -3.16 -11.52 -21.35
C PHE A 93 -3.41 -12.87 -22.04
N SER A 94 -2.79 -13.07 -23.21
CA SER A 94 -2.73 -14.38 -23.89
C SER A 94 -1.82 -15.34 -23.12
N GLU A 95 -1.89 -16.63 -23.42
CA GLU A 95 -1.01 -17.63 -22.78
C GLU A 95 0.46 -17.36 -23.07
N ASN A 96 0.80 -17.04 -24.32
CA ASN A 96 2.15 -16.67 -24.71
C ASN A 96 2.64 -15.45 -23.92
N GLN A 97 1.76 -14.45 -23.71
CA GLN A 97 2.08 -13.28 -22.89
C GLN A 97 2.26 -13.63 -21.42
N ILE A 98 1.43 -14.52 -20.86
CA ILE A 98 1.55 -14.98 -19.47
C ILE A 98 2.84 -15.75 -19.26
N GLU A 99 3.17 -16.70 -20.14
CA GLU A 99 4.42 -17.46 -20.10
C GLU A 99 5.63 -16.52 -20.22
N PHE A 100 5.56 -15.58 -21.16
CA PHE A 100 6.54 -14.51 -21.30
C PHE A 100 6.68 -13.72 -19.99
N LEU A 101 5.60 -13.26 -19.37
CA LEU A 101 5.65 -12.45 -18.15
C LEU A 101 6.10 -13.25 -16.91
N LEU A 102 5.87 -14.56 -16.87
CA LEU A 102 6.21 -15.43 -15.73
C LEU A 102 7.64 -15.96 -15.74
N ASP A 103 8.35 -15.84 -16.86
CA ASP A 103 9.72 -16.29 -17.02
C ASP A 103 10.59 -15.95 -15.79
N LYS A 104 11.27 -16.98 -15.28
CA LYS A 104 12.10 -16.94 -14.08
C LYS A 104 13.29 -15.96 -14.20
N HIS A 105 13.73 -15.67 -15.41
CA HIS A 105 14.84 -14.75 -15.67
C HIS A 105 14.40 -13.28 -15.68
N ARG A 106 13.08 -12.99 -15.66
CA ARG A 106 12.59 -11.61 -15.58
C ARG A 106 12.58 -11.12 -14.14
N SER A 107 13.23 -9.97 -13.93
CA SER A 107 13.11 -9.23 -12.69
C SER A 107 11.68 -8.72 -12.50
N LEU A 108 11.31 -8.42 -11.25
CA LEU A 108 10.00 -7.87 -10.95
C LEU A 108 9.76 -6.53 -11.67
N GLU A 109 10.80 -5.71 -11.83
CA GLU A 109 10.78 -4.51 -12.68
C GLU A 109 10.33 -4.84 -14.11
N GLN A 110 11.00 -5.80 -14.75
CA GLN A 110 10.70 -6.17 -16.13
C GLN A 110 9.26 -6.67 -16.25
N LYS A 111 8.79 -7.44 -15.27
CA LYS A 111 7.40 -7.92 -15.20
C LYS A 111 6.39 -6.78 -15.19
N TRP A 112 6.59 -5.76 -14.36
CA TRP A 112 5.72 -4.58 -14.32
C TRP A 112 5.78 -3.75 -15.61
N THR A 113 6.98 -3.48 -16.11
CA THR A 113 7.18 -2.66 -17.32
C THR A 113 6.59 -3.35 -18.56
N PHE A 114 6.83 -4.65 -18.73
CA PHE A 114 6.25 -5.40 -19.85
C PHE A 114 4.74 -5.57 -19.72
N ALA A 115 4.21 -5.78 -18.51
CA ALA A 115 2.76 -5.84 -18.31
C ALA A 115 2.08 -4.54 -18.71
N LEU A 116 2.63 -3.38 -18.30
CA LEU A 116 2.15 -2.07 -18.73
C LEU A 116 2.22 -1.91 -20.25
N LYS A 117 3.37 -2.24 -20.85
CA LYS A 117 3.59 -2.10 -22.30
C LYS A 117 2.61 -2.94 -23.11
N ILE A 118 2.44 -4.21 -22.75
CA ILE A 118 1.51 -5.12 -23.42
C ILE A 118 0.07 -4.63 -23.23
N ALA A 119 -0.32 -4.27 -22.01
CA ALA A 119 -1.65 -3.72 -21.72
C ALA A 119 -1.95 -2.46 -22.55
N PHE A 120 -1.01 -1.53 -22.62
CA PHE A 120 -1.14 -0.29 -23.37
C PHE A 120 -1.28 -0.54 -24.88
N LEU A 121 -0.43 -1.37 -25.47
CA LEU A 121 -0.51 -1.70 -26.89
C LEU A 121 -1.78 -2.48 -27.21
N LYS A 122 -2.23 -3.36 -26.31
CA LYS A 122 -3.49 -4.10 -26.45
C LYS A 122 -4.70 -3.17 -26.45
N ALA A 123 -4.78 -2.24 -25.48
CA ALA A 123 -5.87 -1.30 -25.34
C ALA A 123 -6.08 -0.45 -26.61
N ASN A 124 -5.00 -0.17 -27.33
CA ASN A 124 -4.98 0.64 -28.55
C ASN A 124 -4.99 -0.21 -29.84
N ASN A 125 -5.13 -1.53 -29.75
CA ASN A 125 -5.08 -2.47 -30.89
C ASN A 125 -3.78 -2.38 -31.73
N LEU A 126 -2.64 -2.18 -31.05
CA LEU A 126 -1.32 -1.98 -31.68
C LEU A 126 -0.36 -3.17 -31.50
N ILE A 127 -0.85 -4.33 -31.07
CA ILE A 127 -0.03 -5.54 -30.97
C ILE A 127 0.23 -6.08 -32.39
N PRO A 128 1.47 -6.12 -32.87
CA PRO A 128 1.77 -6.65 -34.20
C PRO A 128 1.53 -8.16 -34.27
N ILE A 129 1.06 -8.62 -35.43
CA ILE A 129 0.90 -10.05 -35.73
C ILE A 129 2.26 -10.74 -35.59
N GLY A 130 2.31 -11.87 -34.87
CA GLY A 130 3.55 -12.62 -34.62
C GLY A 130 4.49 -12.02 -33.56
N ASN A 131 4.13 -10.91 -32.91
CA ASN A 131 4.92 -10.30 -31.84
C ASN A 131 4.07 -9.95 -30.60
N GLU A 132 3.36 -10.96 -30.07
CA GLU A 132 2.43 -10.79 -28.92
C GLU A 132 3.12 -10.31 -27.63
N THR A 133 4.42 -10.58 -27.49
CA THR A 133 5.21 -10.25 -26.30
C THR A 133 5.72 -8.81 -26.31
N CYS A 134 5.65 -8.14 -27.47
CA CYS A 134 6.00 -6.74 -27.66
C CYS A 134 7.44 -6.39 -27.24
N VAL A 135 8.37 -7.35 -27.12
CA VAL A 135 9.71 -7.14 -26.52
C VAL A 135 10.47 -6.00 -27.19
N ARG A 136 10.57 -6.05 -28.52
CA ARG A 136 11.39 -5.15 -29.34
C ARG A 136 10.71 -3.83 -29.71
N LEU A 137 9.47 -3.61 -29.25
CA LEU A 137 8.71 -2.41 -29.61
C LEU A 137 9.09 -1.23 -28.73
N THR A 138 9.21 -0.04 -29.29
CA THR A 138 9.39 1.18 -28.48
C THR A 138 8.19 2.08 -28.68
N ILE A 139 7.51 2.45 -27.59
CA ILE A 139 6.32 3.31 -27.65
C ILE A 139 6.76 4.76 -27.86
N ASN A 140 6.57 5.25 -29.10
CA ASN A 140 6.84 6.62 -29.50
C ASN A 140 6.03 6.93 -30.79
N SER A 141 5.92 8.22 -31.13
CA SER A 141 5.16 8.69 -32.29
C SER A 141 5.72 8.22 -33.63
N ARG A 142 7.00 7.83 -33.72
CA ARG A 142 7.60 7.31 -34.96
C ARG A 142 7.14 5.87 -35.24
N ASN A 143 7.11 5.04 -34.21
CA ASN A 143 6.73 3.63 -34.32
C ASN A 143 5.20 3.44 -34.31
N PHE A 144 4.45 4.35 -33.69
CA PHE A 144 3.00 4.30 -33.60
C PHE A 144 2.37 5.68 -33.90
N PRO A 145 2.26 6.06 -35.18
CA PRO A 145 1.75 7.39 -35.58
C PRO A 145 0.29 7.66 -35.19
N SER A 146 -0.49 6.61 -34.97
CA SER A 146 -1.90 6.70 -34.54
C SER A 146 -2.08 7.09 -33.07
N LEU A 147 -1.02 7.05 -32.26
CA LEU A 147 -1.09 7.45 -30.86
C LEU A 147 -0.97 8.96 -30.71
N THR A 148 -1.88 9.55 -29.92
CA THR A 148 -1.78 10.96 -29.57
C THR A 148 -0.56 11.22 -28.68
N PRO A 149 0.05 12.42 -28.74
CA PRO A 149 1.15 12.78 -27.84
C PRO A 149 0.77 12.66 -26.36
N ASP A 150 -0.48 12.96 -26.01
CA ASP A 150 -1.01 12.84 -24.65
C ASP A 150 -0.98 11.39 -24.15
N LEU A 151 -1.48 10.42 -24.93
CA LEU A 151 -1.45 9.00 -24.55
C LEU A 151 -0.02 8.47 -24.37
N ILE A 152 0.92 8.89 -25.22
CA ILE A 152 2.33 8.54 -25.08
C ILE A 152 2.92 9.13 -23.79
N ASN A 153 2.57 10.37 -23.46
CA ASN A 153 3.02 11.02 -22.23
C ASN A 153 2.46 10.30 -20.99
N LYS A 154 1.17 9.93 -21.00
CA LYS A 154 0.54 9.14 -19.92
C LYS A 154 1.25 7.80 -19.72
N TYR A 155 1.54 7.07 -20.80
CA TYR A 155 2.32 5.84 -20.74
C TYR A 155 3.69 6.06 -20.09
N ARG A 156 4.44 7.08 -20.53
CA ARG A 156 5.78 7.40 -20.00
C ARG A 156 5.73 7.82 -18.54
N GLU A 157 4.69 8.53 -18.12
CA GLU A 157 4.49 8.91 -16.72
C GLU A 157 4.34 7.67 -15.84
N ILE A 158 3.53 6.69 -16.27
CA ILE A 158 3.36 5.42 -15.52
C ILE A 158 4.64 4.59 -15.53
N GLU A 159 5.35 4.54 -16.66
CA GLU A 159 6.65 3.88 -16.72
C GLU A 159 7.66 4.51 -15.74
N THR A 160 7.67 5.84 -15.66
CA THR A 160 8.49 6.59 -14.71
C THR A 160 8.06 6.31 -13.26
N LEU A 161 6.75 6.19 -12.99
CA LEU A 161 6.26 5.79 -11.66
C LEU A 161 6.75 4.41 -11.24
N ILE A 162 6.74 3.43 -12.16
CA ILE A 162 7.33 2.10 -11.93
C ILE A 162 8.81 2.26 -11.57
N LYS A 163 9.56 3.03 -12.37
CA LYS A 163 11.01 3.21 -12.16
C LYS A 163 11.37 3.90 -10.86
N ASP A 164 10.65 4.94 -10.49
CA ASP A 164 11.02 5.81 -9.38
C ASP A 164 10.48 5.33 -8.03
N PHE A 165 9.36 4.59 -8.01
CA PHE A 165 8.69 4.19 -6.77
C PHE A 165 8.68 2.70 -6.52
N LEU A 166 8.49 1.90 -7.58
CA LEU A 166 8.32 0.47 -7.44
C LEU A 166 9.68 -0.25 -7.37
N ILE A 167 10.59 0.03 -8.33
CA ILE A 167 11.92 -0.59 -8.36
C ILE A 167 12.72 -0.34 -7.07
N PRO A 168 12.81 0.90 -6.54
CA PRO A 168 13.60 1.13 -5.34
C PRO A 168 13.06 0.38 -4.13
N ALA A 169 11.73 0.19 -4.04
CA ALA A 169 11.13 -0.60 -2.96
C ALA A 169 11.57 -2.07 -3.02
N PHE A 170 11.71 -2.65 -4.22
CA PHE A 170 12.21 -4.02 -4.39
C PHE A 170 13.69 -4.15 -4.02
N SER A 171 14.51 -3.18 -4.40
CA SER A 171 15.93 -3.15 -4.02
C SER A 171 16.11 -3.10 -2.49
N ILE A 172 15.39 -2.19 -1.82
CA ILE A 172 15.42 -2.07 -0.36
C ILE A 172 14.89 -3.36 0.30
N ARG A 173 13.82 -3.95 -0.22
CA ARG A 173 13.31 -5.23 0.28
C ARG A 173 14.32 -6.37 0.16
N ASN A 174 15.03 -6.49 -0.96
CA ASN A 174 16.02 -7.55 -1.13
C ASN A 174 17.06 -7.49 -0.02
N LYS A 175 17.52 -6.29 0.35
CA LYS A 175 18.44 -6.11 1.47
C LYS A 175 17.83 -6.54 2.81
N VAL A 176 16.58 -6.13 3.07
CA VAL A 176 15.88 -6.56 4.28
C VAL A 176 15.73 -8.09 4.35
N GLN A 177 15.43 -8.77 3.25
CA GLN A 177 15.30 -10.24 3.28
C GLN A 177 16.62 -10.98 3.48
N HIS A 178 17.73 -10.40 3.05
CA HIS A 178 19.06 -10.95 3.32
C HIS A 178 19.60 -10.61 4.72
N GLY A 179 18.76 -10.06 5.61
CA GLY A 179 19.16 -9.75 6.99
C GLY A 179 19.94 -8.45 7.14
N GLU A 180 20.09 -7.66 6.07
CA GLU A 180 20.79 -6.37 6.06
C GLU A 180 19.93 -5.24 6.67
N TRP A 181 19.50 -5.42 7.93
CA TRP A 181 18.49 -4.56 8.58
C TRP A 181 19.07 -3.27 9.17
N ILE A 182 20.35 -3.33 9.59
CA ILE A 182 21.09 -2.24 10.23
C ILE A 182 22.07 -1.61 9.25
N ALA A 183 22.84 -2.45 8.56
CA ALA A 183 23.82 -2.04 7.55
C ALA A 183 23.56 -2.79 6.26
N ALA A 184 23.49 -2.05 5.15
CA ALA A 184 23.31 -2.57 3.80
C ALA A 184 24.63 -2.61 3.04
N PHE A 185 24.73 -3.58 2.14
CA PHE A 185 25.93 -3.83 1.34
C PHE A 185 25.61 -3.71 -0.16
N LYS A 186 26.60 -3.46 -1.01
CA LYS A 186 26.40 -3.41 -2.46
C LYS A 186 26.12 -4.83 -2.99
N PRO A 187 25.17 -5.01 -3.93
CA PRO A 187 25.05 -6.27 -4.67
C PRO A 187 26.27 -6.49 -5.59
N PRO A 188 26.53 -7.72 -6.06
CA PRO A 188 25.75 -8.95 -5.82
C PRO A 188 26.18 -9.74 -4.58
N ASP A 189 27.40 -9.55 -4.07
CA ASP A 189 28.03 -10.42 -3.08
C ASP A 189 28.03 -9.87 -1.65
N SER A 190 27.43 -8.70 -1.44
CA SER A 190 27.27 -8.06 -0.13
C SER A 190 28.59 -7.88 0.64
N LYS A 191 29.72 -7.73 -0.06
CA LYS A 191 31.05 -7.53 0.57
C LYS A 191 31.33 -6.08 0.96
N ILE A 192 30.76 -5.12 0.22
CA ILE A 192 31.10 -3.70 0.36
C ILE A 192 29.95 -2.96 1.04
N TYR A 193 30.19 -2.38 2.21
CA TYR A 193 29.21 -1.55 2.90
C TYR A 193 28.71 -0.40 2.00
N SER A 194 27.41 -0.14 2.02
CA SER A 194 26.75 0.93 1.28
C SER A 194 26.05 1.90 2.24
N PRO A 195 26.67 3.05 2.53
CA PRO A 195 26.05 4.11 3.34
C PRO A 195 24.73 4.60 2.74
N GLU A 196 24.66 4.67 1.41
CA GLU A 196 23.48 5.15 0.69
C GLU A 196 22.29 4.20 0.82
N LEU A 197 22.48 2.90 0.60
CA LEU A 197 21.42 1.89 0.77
C LEU A 197 20.99 1.82 2.23
N THR A 198 21.94 1.89 3.15
CA THR A 198 21.69 1.93 4.59
C THR A 198 20.80 3.13 4.95
N LYS A 199 21.14 4.32 4.46
CA LYS A 199 20.33 5.54 4.65
C LYS A 199 18.93 5.40 4.03
N LYS A 200 18.80 4.80 2.85
CA LYS A 200 17.49 4.53 2.23
C LYS A 200 16.64 3.61 3.10
N ILE A 201 17.21 2.50 3.56
CA ILE A 201 16.58 1.56 4.51
C ILE A 201 16.15 2.31 5.79
N PHE A 202 17.01 3.13 6.40
CA PHE A 202 16.69 3.88 7.61
C PHE A 202 15.59 4.94 7.45
N LYS A 203 15.43 5.52 6.25
CA LYS A 203 14.36 6.49 5.99
C LYS A 203 12.98 5.84 5.87
N GLU A 204 12.91 4.54 5.58
CA GLU A 204 11.63 3.84 5.46
C GLU A 204 10.93 3.70 6.81
N ASN A 205 9.66 4.11 6.84
CA ASN A 205 8.78 4.08 8.01
C ASN A 205 7.34 3.80 7.58
N ILE A 206 6.43 3.66 8.55
CA ILE A 206 5.03 3.32 8.28
C ILE A 206 4.34 4.26 7.27
N ILE A 207 4.68 5.55 7.24
CA ILE A 207 4.11 6.52 6.30
C ILE A 207 4.63 6.24 4.90
N THR A 208 5.96 6.19 4.72
CA THR A 208 6.57 6.00 3.39
C THR A 208 6.15 4.66 2.79
N ILE A 209 6.15 3.59 3.59
CA ILE A 209 5.75 2.25 3.14
C ILE A 209 4.26 2.22 2.78
N SER A 210 3.40 2.86 3.58
CA SER A 210 1.96 2.94 3.27
C SER A 210 1.69 3.74 2.00
N SER A 211 2.38 4.87 1.82
CA SER A 211 2.25 5.71 0.63
C SER A 211 2.72 4.98 -0.63
N ARG A 212 3.84 4.25 -0.55
CA ARG A 212 4.28 3.37 -1.65
C ARG A 212 3.20 2.35 -2.00
N MET A 213 2.63 1.65 -1.01
CA MET A 213 1.55 0.67 -1.25
C MET A 213 0.38 1.28 -2.04
N ILE A 214 0.01 2.52 -1.71
CA ILE A 214 -1.05 3.23 -2.42
C ILE A 214 -0.64 3.55 -3.86
N ILE A 215 0.59 4.02 -4.09
CA ILE A 215 1.13 4.25 -5.44
C ILE A 215 1.14 2.96 -6.25
N PHE A 216 1.67 1.86 -5.69
CA PHE A 216 1.64 0.52 -6.29
C PHE A 216 0.23 0.12 -6.70
N ASN A 217 -0.74 0.26 -5.79
CA ASN A 217 -2.12 -0.10 -6.09
C ASN A 217 -2.73 0.79 -7.18
N SER A 218 -2.41 2.09 -7.22
CA SER A 218 -2.88 2.98 -8.28
C SER A 218 -2.29 2.61 -9.64
N VAL A 219 -0.98 2.32 -9.72
CA VAL A 219 -0.33 1.82 -10.95
C VAL A 219 -0.95 0.50 -11.39
N TYR A 220 -1.18 -0.41 -10.45
CA TYR A 220 -1.86 -1.68 -10.72
C TYR A 220 -3.26 -1.49 -11.32
N GLN A 221 -4.08 -0.61 -10.75
CA GLN A 221 -5.42 -0.33 -11.29
C GLN A 221 -5.34 0.30 -12.69
N MET A 222 -4.43 1.26 -12.91
CA MET A 222 -4.23 1.85 -14.24
C MET A 222 -3.86 0.81 -15.29
N ILE A 223 -3.04 -0.20 -14.96
CA ILE A 223 -2.74 -1.30 -15.89
C ILE A 223 -3.98 -2.18 -16.11
N ILE A 224 -4.78 -2.47 -15.09
CA ILE A 224 -6.06 -3.19 -15.25
C ILE A 224 -7.00 -2.43 -16.20
N ASP A 225 -7.14 -1.13 -15.99
CA ASP A 225 -8.04 -0.27 -16.74
C ASP A 225 -7.65 -0.20 -18.22
N LEU A 226 -6.34 -0.21 -18.51
CA LEU A 226 -5.82 -0.39 -19.87
C LEU A 226 -6.16 -1.79 -20.41
N ALA A 227 -5.84 -2.83 -19.64
CA ALA A 227 -5.75 -4.17 -20.19
C ALA A 227 -7.11 -4.90 -20.33
N ARG A 228 -8.13 -4.50 -19.56
CA ARG A 228 -9.48 -5.10 -19.60
C ARG A 228 -10.35 -4.57 -20.73
N PHE A 229 -10.08 -3.37 -21.23
CA PHE A 229 -10.97 -2.68 -22.14
C PHE A 229 -10.22 -2.35 -23.44
N ASN A 230 -10.48 -3.14 -24.48
CA ASN A 230 -10.26 -2.69 -25.84
C ASN A 230 -11.38 -1.66 -26.11
N SER A 231 -11.00 -0.44 -26.52
CA SER A 231 -11.91 0.70 -26.78
C SER A 231 -13.31 0.27 -27.27
N ASN A 232 -14.37 0.73 -26.60
CA ASN A 232 -15.81 0.75 -26.99
C ASN A 232 -16.83 0.07 -26.03
N ASN A 233 -16.43 -0.45 -24.86
CA ASN A 233 -17.36 -1.11 -23.92
C ASN A 233 -17.43 -0.48 -22.51
N PHE A 234 -17.11 0.81 -22.37
CA PHE A 234 -17.20 1.49 -21.08
C PHE A 234 -18.62 2.01 -20.83
N LYS A 235 -19.30 1.46 -19.81
CA LYS A 235 -20.71 1.79 -19.52
C LYS A 235 -20.95 3.21 -18.99
N ILE A 236 -19.93 3.84 -18.41
CA ILE A 236 -20.05 5.14 -17.74
C ILE A 236 -19.86 6.29 -18.74
N ASP A 237 -18.96 6.10 -19.71
CA ASP A 237 -18.64 7.10 -20.72
C ASP A 237 -18.38 6.40 -22.06
N SER A 238 -19.18 6.71 -23.07
CA SER A 238 -19.03 6.15 -24.42
C SER A 238 -17.86 6.75 -25.20
N SER A 239 -17.30 7.87 -24.72
CA SER A 239 -16.25 8.64 -25.42
C SER A 239 -14.83 8.33 -24.94
N SER A 240 -14.66 7.64 -23.81
CA SER A 240 -13.36 7.30 -23.25
C SER A 240 -13.29 5.84 -22.77
N ASN A 241 -12.08 5.31 -22.63
CA ASN A 241 -11.85 4.06 -21.91
C ASN A 241 -11.67 4.34 -20.40
N PRO A 242 -11.82 3.33 -19.52
CA PRO A 242 -11.68 3.52 -18.07
C PRO A 242 -10.33 4.11 -17.66
N PHE A 243 -9.27 3.76 -18.38
CA PHE A 243 -7.94 4.29 -18.11
C PHE A 243 -7.91 5.81 -18.25
N GLU A 244 -8.41 6.36 -19.36
CA GLU A 244 -8.45 7.80 -19.60
C GLU A 244 -9.39 8.51 -18.62
N TYR A 245 -10.55 7.92 -18.35
CA TYR A 245 -11.54 8.47 -17.42
C TYR A 245 -10.98 8.61 -15.99
N PHE A 246 -10.36 7.56 -15.46
CA PHE A 246 -9.82 7.55 -14.08
C PHE A 246 -8.38 8.08 -13.97
N TYR A 247 -7.71 8.37 -15.09
CA TYR A 247 -6.29 8.78 -15.12
C TYR A 247 -5.99 9.92 -14.14
N SER A 248 -6.73 11.02 -14.26
CA SER A 248 -6.52 12.23 -13.46
C SER A 248 -6.70 11.96 -11.96
N GLN A 249 -7.66 11.12 -11.59
CA GLN A 249 -7.89 10.70 -10.21
C GLN A 249 -6.71 9.88 -9.68
N HIS A 250 -6.21 8.93 -10.47
CA HIS A 250 -5.05 8.12 -10.09
C HIS A 250 -3.79 8.95 -9.93
N ILE A 251 -3.49 9.85 -10.88
CA ILE A 251 -2.33 10.73 -10.81
C ILE A 251 -2.42 11.70 -9.63
N LYS A 252 -3.59 12.33 -9.38
CA LYS A 252 -3.80 13.18 -8.21
C LYS A 252 -3.52 12.42 -6.90
N LYS A 253 -4.05 11.21 -6.79
CA LYS A 253 -3.82 10.34 -5.63
C LYS A 253 -2.34 10.02 -5.47
N ILE A 254 -1.66 9.65 -6.55
CA ILE A 254 -0.22 9.34 -6.55
C ILE A 254 0.60 10.55 -6.11
N ASN A 255 0.35 11.72 -6.68
CA ASN A 255 1.11 12.94 -6.36
C ASN A 255 0.97 13.31 -4.88
N ASN A 256 -0.21 13.16 -4.28
CA ASN A 256 -0.40 13.32 -2.84
C ASN A 256 0.46 12.36 -2.01
N GLU A 257 0.60 11.10 -2.46
CA GLU A 257 1.44 10.11 -1.78
C GLU A 257 2.94 10.36 -2.01
N LYS A 258 3.35 10.87 -3.18
CA LYS A 258 4.75 11.28 -3.44
C LYS A 258 5.21 12.31 -2.43
N VAL A 259 4.38 13.33 -2.16
CA VAL A 259 4.69 14.38 -1.17
C VAL A 259 4.89 13.78 0.21
N LYS A 260 4.09 12.79 0.62
CA LYS A 260 4.25 12.11 1.92
C LYS A 260 5.54 11.30 2.00
N ILE A 261 6.01 10.75 0.89
CA ILE A 261 7.29 10.02 0.83
C ILE A 261 8.46 10.99 0.97
N THR A 262 8.46 12.11 0.23
CA THR A 262 9.57 13.08 0.24
C THR A 262 9.63 13.91 1.51
N SER A 263 8.46 14.27 2.07
CA SER A 263 8.32 15.13 3.25
C SER A 263 7.72 14.38 4.45
N SER A 264 8.13 13.13 4.66
CA SER A 264 7.61 12.24 5.71
C SER A 264 7.71 12.86 7.12
N LYS A 265 6.58 13.41 7.59
CA LYS A 265 6.40 14.00 8.92
C LYS A 265 6.06 12.95 9.98
N ILE A 266 6.97 12.02 10.22
CA ILE A 266 6.75 10.89 11.15
C ILE A 266 6.44 11.36 12.58
N ASN A 267 7.07 12.43 13.05
CA ASN A 267 6.82 12.98 14.39
C ASN A 267 5.41 13.58 14.50
N GLU A 268 4.92 14.28 13.47
CA GLU A 268 3.54 14.79 13.45
C GLU A 268 2.54 13.64 13.48
N TYR A 269 2.79 12.58 12.72
CA TYR A 269 1.97 11.37 12.73
C TYR A 269 1.91 10.70 14.11
N ILE A 270 3.07 10.55 14.77
CA ILE A 270 3.14 10.00 16.14
C ILE A 270 2.34 10.87 17.11
N ASN A 271 2.50 12.19 17.04
CA ASN A 271 1.76 13.12 17.89
C ASN A 271 0.25 13.02 17.67
N GLN A 272 -0.21 12.95 16.41
CA GLN A 272 -1.63 12.74 16.10
C GLN A 272 -2.17 11.43 16.69
N LEU A 273 -1.39 10.34 16.66
CA LEU A 273 -1.78 9.06 17.28
C LEU A 273 -1.93 9.18 18.79
N ILE A 274 -1.01 9.89 19.44
CA ILE A 274 -1.04 10.13 20.89
C ILE A 274 -2.23 11.01 21.26
N THR A 275 -2.41 12.16 20.61
CA THR A 275 -3.53 13.07 20.87
C THR A 275 -4.88 12.39 20.67
N LYS A 276 -5.04 11.56 19.62
CA LYS A 276 -6.27 10.76 19.43
C LYS A 276 -6.52 9.80 20.60
N LYS A 277 -5.47 9.17 21.15
CA LYS A 277 -5.59 8.28 22.30
C LYS A 277 -5.96 9.05 23.57
N GLU A 278 -5.32 10.20 23.82
CA GLU A 278 -5.60 11.08 24.96
C GLU A 278 -7.04 11.59 24.93
N ASN A 279 -7.50 12.10 23.79
CA ASN A 279 -8.88 12.57 23.61
C ASN A 279 -9.89 11.43 23.82
N GLY A 280 -9.58 10.23 23.32
CA GLY A 280 -10.42 9.05 23.57
C GLY A 280 -10.47 8.62 25.03
N LYS A 281 -9.41 8.85 25.83
CA LYS A 281 -9.46 8.65 27.29
C LYS A 281 -10.36 9.70 27.96
N LYS A 282 -10.17 10.99 27.65
CA LYS A 282 -10.97 12.09 28.19
C LYS A 282 -12.46 11.89 27.96
N TYR A 283 -12.84 11.58 26.72
CA TYR A 283 -14.22 11.32 26.35
C TYR A 283 -14.84 10.15 27.14
N ARG A 284 -14.10 9.07 27.37
CA ARG A 284 -14.58 7.93 28.18
C ARG A 284 -14.75 8.26 29.66
N ILE A 285 -13.90 9.14 30.20
CA ILE A 285 -14.03 9.63 31.58
C ILE A 285 -15.29 10.51 31.69
N GLU A 286 -15.48 11.44 30.74
CA GLU A 286 -16.65 12.32 30.67
C GLU A 286 -17.97 11.52 30.59
N LEU A 287 -18.02 10.48 29.74
CA LEU A 287 -19.17 9.58 29.65
C LEU A 287 -19.47 8.86 30.97
N LYS A 288 -18.43 8.38 31.68
CA LYS A 288 -18.60 7.74 32.99
C LYS A 288 -19.10 8.72 34.04
N SER A 289 -18.58 9.94 34.07
CA SER A 289 -19.06 10.97 35.01
C SER A 289 -20.50 11.40 34.72
N ASN A 290 -20.90 11.46 33.45
CA ASN A 290 -22.28 11.81 33.08
C ASN A 290 -23.26 10.68 33.40
N ASN A 291 -22.88 9.42 33.16
CA ASN A 291 -23.70 8.26 33.55
C ASN A 291 -23.78 8.08 35.08
N GLN A 292 -22.73 8.42 35.82
CA GLN A 292 -22.82 8.47 37.28
C GLN A 292 -23.78 9.57 37.73
N ARG A 293 -23.69 10.79 37.18
CA ARG A 293 -24.61 11.90 37.51
C ARG A 293 -26.08 11.58 37.18
N SER A 294 -26.37 10.91 36.07
CA SER A 294 -27.74 10.49 35.72
C SER A 294 -28.26 9.41 36.67
N ASN A 295 -27.42 8.48 37.11
CA ASN A 295 -27.78 7.48 38.11
C ASN A 295 -27.97 8.10 39.52
N THR A 296 -27.16 9.08 39.93
CA THR A 296 -27.38 9.79 41.19
C THR A 296 -28.66 10.63 41.14
N SER A 297 -28.97 11.24 40.00
CA SER A 297 -30.24 11.95 39.75
C SER A 297 -31.44 11.00 39.89
N CYS A 298 -31.42 9.82 39.27
CA CYS A 298 -32.50 8.83 39.40
C CYS A 298 -32.65 8.32 40.84
N ILE A 299 -31.54 8.03 41.54
CA ILE A 299 -31.58 7.60 42.95
C ILE A 299 -32.13 8.71 43.86
N THR A 300 -31.83 9.97 43.57
CA THR A 300 -32.34 11.12 44.34
C THR A 300 -33.85 11.32 44.12
N VAL A 301 -34.33 11.14 42.89
CA VAL A 301 -35.77 11.16 42.55
C VAL A 301 -36.50 9.97 43.19
N VAL A 302 -35.93 8.76 43.13
CA VAL A 302 -36.54 7.58 43.76
C VAL A 302 -36.55 7.72 45.29
N LYS A 303 -35.48 8.21 45.93
CA LYS A 303 -35.46 8.50 47.37
C LYS A 303 -36.44 9.59 47.77
N SER A 304 -36.63 10.63 46.95
CA SER A 304 -37.61 11.69 47.24
C SER A 304 -39.04 11.18 47.14
N TYR A 305 -39.33 10.28 46.18
CA TYR A 305 -40.62 9.59 46.07
C TYR A 305 -40.84 8.59 47.23
N PHE A 306 -39.83 7.81 47.60
CA PHE A 306 -39.92 6.86 48.71
C PHE A 306 -40.14 7.58 50.06
N ASN A 307 -39.40 8.66 50.33
CA ASN A 307 -39.59 9.47 51.53
C ASN A 307 -40.95 10.21 51.57
N ARG A 308 -41.57 10.47 50.40
CA ARG A 308 -42.93 11.01 50.31
C ARG A 308 -43.99 9.96 50.60
N LEU A 309 -43.78 8.73 50.13
CA LEU A 309 -44.73 7.62 50.30
C LEU A 309 -44.73 7.03 51.72
N PHE A 310 -43.59 7.08 52.42
CA PHE A 310 -43.46 6.56 53.79
C PHE A 310 -43.56 7.62 54.90
N ARG A 311 -43.88 8.87 54.56
CA ARG A 311 -44.38 9.87 55.52
C ARG A 311 -45.91 9.80 55.60
N ILE A 312 -46.43 8.66 56.06
CA ILE A 312 -47.80 8.57 56.55
C ILE A 312 -47.70 8.43 58.08
N LYS A 313 -47.93 9.58 58.71
CA LYS A 313 -48.43 9.86 60.06
C LYS A 313 -48.53 8.67 61.03
N GLU A 314 -47.75 8.74 62.11
CA GLU A 314 -48.30 8.53 63.47
C GLU A 314 -49.33 9.61 63.79
#